data_AF-A0A822FRP9-F1
#
_entry.id   AF-A0A822FRP9-F1
#
_cell.length_a   1.000
_cell.length_b   1.000
_cell.length_c   1.000
_cell.angle_alpha   90.00
_cell.angle_beta   90.00
_cell.angle_gamma   90.00
#
_symmetry.space_group_name_H-M   'P 1'
#
loop_
_entity.id
_entity.type
_entity.pdbx_description
1 polymer ?
#
loop_
_entity_poly.entity_id
_entity_poly.type
_entity_poly.pdbx_seq_one_letter_code
_entity_poly.pdbx_strand_id
1 'polypeptide(L)'
;MASRDINEPQHALRFLDVHEESEGMFLPIQDFETTPLVSLNQAIVPIQTIIPDVKHMIKTVNANSGEPNDGLTRDESNSIRLYSLEWQPREKSLFYILNQALRA
;
A
#
# COMPACT_ATOMS: atom_id res chain seq x y z
N MET A 1 26.51 -21.27 -28.81
CA MET A 1 26.49 -20.29 -27.70
C MET A 1 25.07 -19.77 -27.59
N ALA A 2 24.29 -20.24 -26.62
CA ALA A 2 22.93 -19.76 -26.39
C ALA A 2 22.99 -18.67 -25.32
N SER A 3 22.82 -17.41 -25.73
CA SER A 3 22.52 -16.33 -24.79
C SER A 3 21.21 -16.68 -24.10
N ARG A 4 21.29 -16.96 -22.80
CA ARG A 4 20.11 -16.99 -21.95
C ARG A 4 19.66 -15.54 -21.81
N ASP A 5 18.56 -15.23 -22.46
CA ASP A 5 17.78 -14.02 -22.23
C ASP A 5 17.32 -14.08 -20.77
N ILE A 6 18.06 -13.41 -19.88
CA ILE A 6 17.69 -13.28 -18.48
C ILE A 6 16.58 -12.24 -18.48
N ASN A 7 15.33 -12.70 -18.61
CA ASN A 7 14.17 -11.89 -18.21
C ASN A 7 14.35 -11.58 -16.73
N GLU A 8 14.88 -10.41 -16.45
CA GLU A 8 15.03 -9.88 -15.11
C GLU A 8 13.62 -9.77 -14.52
N PRO A 9 13.30 -10.46 -13.42
CA PRO A 9 11.98 -10.36 -12.82
C PRO A 9 11.77 -8.91 -12.38
N GLN A 10 10.69 -8.27 -12.84
CA GLN A 10 10.29 -6.90 -12.51
C GLN A 10 10.07 -6.64 -11.00
N HIS A 11 10.37 -7.61 -10.13
CA HIS A 11 10.29 -7.53 -8.69
C HIS A 11 11.57 -7.02 -8.01
N ALA A 12 12.64 -6.72 -8.76
CA ALA A 12 13.93 -6.25 -8.20
C ALA A 12 13.88 -4.87 -7.50
N LEU A 13 12.76 -4.13 -7.59
CA LEU A 13 12.66 -2.74 -7.12
C LEU A 13 12.19 -2.56 -5.67
N ARG A 14 11.82 -3.61 -4.93
CA ARG A 14 11.23 -3.46 -3.58
C ARG A 14 12.20 -2.98 -2.49
N PHE A 15 13.49 -2.88 -2.77
CA PHE A 15 14.49 -2.26 -1.88
C PHE A 15 15.12 -0.98 -2.46
N LEU A 16 14.76 -0.58 -3.70
CA LEU A 16 15.41 0.53 -4.43
C LEU A 16 14.53 1.77 -4.63
N ASP A 17 13.24 1.73 -4.28
CA ASP A 17 12.37 2.93 -4.24
C ASP A 17 12.83 3.98 -3.18
N VAL A 18 13.94 3.73 -2.47
CA VAL A 18 14.62 4.64 -1.53
C VAL A 18 15.48 5.68 -2.26
N HIS A 19 15.86 5.44 -3.52
CA HIS A 19 16.82 6.31 -4.22
C HIS A 19 16.31 7.73 -4.52
N GLU A 20 15.00 7.97 -4.43
CA GLU A 20 14.35 9.28 -4.61
C GLU A 20 13.71 9.81 -3.32
N GLU A 21 14.06 9.26 -2.15
CA GLU A 21 13.56 9.80 -0.88
C GLU A 21 14.27 11.12 -0.57
N SER A 22 13.48 12.19 -0.45
CA SER A 22 13.98 13.47 0.06
C SER A 22 14.54 13.25 1.46
N GLU A 23 15.75 13.75 1.74
CA GLU A 23 16.36 13.72 3.08
C GLU A 23 15.58 14.56 4.12
N GLY A 24 14.46 15.16 3.72
CA GLY A 24 13.54 15.89 4.58
C GLY A 24 12.84 14.96 5.57
N MET A 25 13.10 15.19 6.85
CA MET A 25 12.34 14.55 7.93
C MET A 25 10.89 15.05 7.89
N PHE A 26 9.96 14.17 7.52
CA PHE A 26 8.53 14.47 7.61
C PHE A 26 8.14 14.63 9.08
N LEU A 27 7.51 15.76 9.42
CA LEU A 27 6.89 15.92 10.73
C LEU A 27 5.66 15.00 10.79
N PRO A 28 5.38 14.37 11.95
CA PRO A 28 4.13 13.67 12.16
C PRO A 28 2.94 14.57 11.79
N ILE A 29 1.93 13.99 11.14
CA ILE A 29 0.69 14.72 10.87
C ILE A 29 0.03 14.97 12.22
N GLN A 30 -0.04 16.24 12.61
CA GLN A 30 -0.56 16.63 13.92
C GLN A 30 -1.99 16.12 14.12
N ASP A 31 -2.31 15.71 15.35
CA ASP A 31 -3.62 15.22 15.82
C ASP A 31 -4.02 13.82 15.32
N PHE A 32 -3.28 13.22 14.38
CA PHE A 32 -3.55 11.83 13.94
C PHE A 32 -3.26 10.80 15.04
N GLU A 33 -2.33 11.09 15.94
CA GLU A 33 -1.96 10.23 17.06
C GLU A 33 -3.09 10.06 18.09
N THR A 34 -4.00 11.03 18.18
CA THR A 34 -5.17 10.96 19.07
C THR A 34 -6.46 10.60 18.33
N THR A 35 -6.39 10.51 17.00
CA THR A 35 -7.55 10.19 16.17
C THR A 35 -7.92 8.71 16.34
N PRO A 36 -9.17 8.39 16.70
CA PRO A 36 -9.60 7.00 16.82
C PRO A 36 -9.45 6.25 15.51
N LEU A 37 -8.91 5.02 15.59
CA LEU A 37 -8.88 4.13 14.44
C LEU A 37 -10.31 3.79 14.00
N VAL A 38 -10.53 3.84 12.69
CA VAL A 38 -11.79 3.48 12.05
C VAL A 38 -11.62 2.20 11.25
N SER A 39 -12.74 1.59 10.86
CA SER A 39 -12.69 0.41 10.00
C SER A 39 -12.04 0.74 8.65
N LEU A 40 -11.44 -0.26 8.01
CA LEU A 40 -10.79 -0.07 6.70
C LEU A 40 -11.77 0.48 5.64
N ASN A 41 -13.04 0.06 5.70
CA ASN A 41 -14.09 0.56 4.81
C ASN A 41 -14.39 2.05 5.02
N GLN A 42 -14.30 2.55 6.25
CA GLN A 42 -14.50 3.97 6.57
C GLN A 42 -13.26 4.78 6.17
N ALA A 43 -12.06 4.28 6.45
CA ALA A 43 -10.80 4.94 6.15
C ALA A 43 -10.65 5.28 4.66
N ILE A 44 -11.18 4.45 3.76
CA ILE A 44 -11.05 4.69 2.32
C ILE A 44 -12.05 5.68 1.73
N VAL A 45 -13.15 6.00 2.43
CA VAL A 45 -14.17 6.94 1.93
C VAL A 45 -13.57 8.23 1.37
N PRO A 46 -12.68 8.95 2.07
CA PRO A 46 -12.09 10.19 1.57
C PRO A 46 -11.19 10.01 0.33
N ILE A 47 -10.59 8.83 0.14
CA ILE A 47 -9.61 8.56 -0.93
C ILE A 47 -10.18 7.77 -2.11
N GLN A 48 -11.47 7.40 -2.07
CA GLN A 48 -12.14 6.62 -3.11
C GLN A 48 -12.08 7.25 -4.50
N THR A 49 -12.06 8.58 -4.58
CA THR A 49 -11.99 9.31 -5.87
C THR A 49 -10.57 9.44 -6.40
N ILE A 50 -9.56 9.25 -5.53
CA ILE A 50 -8.13 9.36 -5.87
C ILE A 50 -7.59 8.00 -6.30
N ILE A 51 -8.07 6.93 -5.67
CA ILE A 51 -7.52 5.58 -5.82
C ILE A 51 -8.53 4.72 -6.57
N PRO A 52 -8.28 4.43 -7.87
CA PRO A 52 -9.18 3.62 -8.68
C PRO A 52 -9.38 2.25 -8.03
N ASP A 53 -10.62 1.75 -8.09
CA ASP A 53 -10.97 0.38 -7.68
C ASP A 53 -10.66 0.02 -6.20
N VAL A 54 -10.39 0.99 -5.33
CA VAL A 54 -10.00 0.73 -3.92
C VAL A 54 -11.02 -0.14 -3.16
N LYS A 55 -12.32 -0.01 -3.47
CA LYS A 55 -13.37 -0.88 -2.90
C LYS A 55 -13.20 -2.34 -3.31
N HIS A 56 -12.82 -2.58 -4.57
CA HIS A 56 -12.56 -3.92 -5.07
C HIS A 56 -11.29 -4.48 -4.42
N MET A 57 -10.24 -3.68 -4.28
CA MET A 57 -9.01 -4.08 -3.59
C MET A 57 -9.28 -4.54 -2.16
N ILE A 58 -10.08 -3.78 -1.39
CA ILE A 58 -10.48 -4.17 -0.03
C ILE A 58 -11.26 -5.47 -0.03
N LYS A 59 -12.24 -5.64 -0.91
CA LYS A 59 -13.01 -6.89 -1.01
C LYS A 59 -12.07 -8.09 -1.24
N THR A 60 -11.10 -7.94 -2.14
CA THR A 60 -10.10 -8.96 -2.43
C THR A 60 -9.25 -9.26 -1.19
N VAL A 61 -8.74 -8.24 -0.51
CA VAL A 61 -7.93 -8.43 0.71
C VAL A 61 -8.77 -9.12 1.80
N ASN A 62 -9.96 -8.59 2.10
CA ASN A 62 -10.87 -9.15 3.11
C ASN A 62 -11.21 -10.62 2.85
N ALA A 63 -11.48 -10.98 1.59
CA ALA A 63 -11.81 -12.36 1.20
C ALA A 63 -10.64 -13.33 1.36
N ASN A 64 -9.41 -12.83 1.23
CA ASN A 64 -8.21 -13.65 1.31
C ASN A 64 -7.54 -13.61 2.69
N SER A 65 -8.12 -12.92 3.68
CA SER A 65 -7.52 -12.72 5.00
C SER A 65 -8.17 -13.62 6.06
N GLY A 66 -7.33 -14.32 6.80
CA GLY A 66 -7.69 -15.07 8.00
C GLY A 66 -7.57 -14.22 9.27
N GLU A 67 -7.64 -14.87 10.43
CA GLU A 67 -7.39 -14.19 11.70
C GLU A 67 -5.88 -13.93 11.90
N PRO A 68 -5.50 -12.68 12.23
CA PRO A 68 -4.12 -12.34 12.53
C PRO A 68 -3.64 -12.94 13.87
N ASN A 69 -2.38 -13.35 13.94
CA ASN A 69 -1.76 -13.97 15.13
C ASN A 69 -0.81 -13.00 15.89
N ASP A 70 -0.73 -11.74 15.45
CA ASP A 70 0.22 -10.72 15.90
C ASP A 70 -0.42 -9.66 16.82
N GLY A 71 -1.66 -9.89 17.26
CA GLY A 71 -2.42 -8.96 18.10
C GLY A 71 -3.04 -7.79 17.33
N LEU A 72 -2.90 -7.74 16.00
CA LEU A 72 -3.59 -6.77 15.17
C LEU A 72 -5.07 -7.12 15.05
N THR A 73 -5.89 -6.10 14.84
CA THR A 73 -7.24 -6.29 14.32
C THR A 73 -7.17 -6.72 12.85
N ARG A 74 -8.24 -7.36 12.38
CA ARG A 74 -8.36 -7.74 10.98
C ARG A 74 -8.26 -6.54 10.03
N ASP A 75 -8.80 -5.39 10.42
CA ASP A 75 -8.73 -4.16 9.61
C ASP A 75 -7.31 -3.60 9.53
N GLU A 76 -6.55 -3.61 10.64
CA GLU A 76 -5.13 -3.21 10.64
C GLU A 76 -4.29 -4.15 9.77
N SER A 77 -4.43 -5.47 9.96
CA SER A 77 -3.72 -6.45 9.14
C SER A 77 -4.06 -6.31 7.64
N ASN A 78 -5.34 -6.08 7.34
CA ASN A 78 -5.78 -5.84 5.97
C ASN A 78 -5.28 -4.53 5.39
N SER A 79 -5.12 -3.47 6.20
CA SER A 79 -4.56 -2.20 5.76
C SER A 79 -3.09 -2.36 5.32
N ILE A 80 -2.29 -3.08 6.11
CA ILE A 80 -0.90 -3.40 5.78
C ILE A 80 -0.85 -4.24 4.50
N ARG A 81 -1.68 -5.29 4.42
CA ARG A 81 -1.74 -6.15 3.23
C ARG A 81 -2.15 -5.39 1.98
N LEU A 82 -3.16 -4.52 2.09
CA LEU A 82 -3.62 -3.67 1.00
C LEU A 82 -2.51 -2.73 0.52
N TYR A 83 -1.73 -2.16 1.43
CA TYR A 83 -0.57 -1.33 1.08
C TYR A 83 0.55 -2.17 0.43
N SER A 84 0.88 -3.34 0.96
CA SER A 84 2.00 -4.16 0.47
C SER A 84 1.71 -4.97 -0.79
N LEU A 85 0.45 -5.12 -1.19
CA LEU A 85 0.09 -5.87 -2.40
C LEU A 85 0.32 -5.02 -3.66
N GLU A 86 0.71 -5.70 -4.73
CA GLU A 86 0.90 -5.09 -6.04
C GLU A 86 -0.28 -5.46 -6.95
N TRP A 87 -0.94 -4.45 -7.50
CA TRP A 87 -1.97 -4.59 -8.51
C TRP A 87 -1.37 -4.36 -9.88
N GLN A 88 -1.93 -5.04 -10.88
CA GLN A 88 -1.51 -4.88 -12.27
C GLN A 88 -2.50 -3.98 -13.02
N PRO A 89 -2.03 -2.91 -13.69
CA PRO A 89 -0.64 -2.45 -13.76
C PRO A 89 -0.18 -1.75 -12.47
N ARG A 90 1.14 -1.73 -12.19
CA ARG A 90 1.76 -1.29 -10.93
C ARG A 90 1.25 0.07 -10.46
N GLU A 91 1.04 0.99 -11.40
CA GLU A 91 0.63 2.38 -11.15
C GLU A 91 -0.77 2.48 -10.53
N LYS A 92 -1.56 1.41 -10.57
CA LYS A 92 -2.85 1.31 -9.88
C LYS A 92 -2.75 0.79 -8.46
N SER A 93 -1.59 0.32 -8.03
CA SER A 93 -1.40 -0.19 -6.67
C SER A 93 -1.55 0.91 -5.64
N LEU A 94 -2.13 0.56 -4.47
CA LEU A 94 -2.36 1.53 -3.40
C LEU A 94 -1.06 2.24 -2.98
N PHE A 95 0.02 1.48 -2.72
CA PHE A 95 1.29 2.07 -2.29
C PHE A 95 1.85 3.05 -3.31
N TYR A 96 1.72 2.76 -4.60
CA TYR A 96 2.27 3.60 -5.66
C TYR A 96 1.60 4.98 -5.62
N ILE A 97 0.27 4.99 -5.61
CA ILE A 97 -0.52 6.23 -5.61
C ILE A 97 -0.32 7.00 -4.29
N LEU A 98 -0.38 6.32 -3.14
CA LEU A 98 -0.21 6.98 -1.84
C LEU A 98 1.19 7.56 -1.67
N ASN A 99 2.25 6.81 -2.00
CA ASN A 99 3.61 7.29 -1.85
C ASN A 99 3.92 8.42 -2.83
N GLN A 100 3.38 8.37 -4.04
CA GLN A 100 3.49 9.48 -4.98
C GLN A 100 2.81 10.75 -4.43
N ALA A 101 1.62 10.62 -3.82
CA ALA A 101 0.89 11.75 -3.26
C ALA A 101 1.54 12.33 -1.99
N LEU A 102 2.15 11.49 -1.14
CA LEU A 102 2.79 11.91 0.11
C LEU A 102 4.20 12.49 -0.10
N ARG A 103 4.85 12.18 -1.23
CA ARG A 103 6.18 12.70 -1.59
C ARG A 103 6.13 13.99 -2.41
N ALA A 104 4.97 14.33 -3.00
CA ALA A 104 4.75 15.56 -3.75
C ALA A 104 4.73 16.78 -2.83
#